data_AF-A0A5S6QG46-F1
#
_entry.id   AF-A0A5S6QG46-F1
#
_cell.length_a   1.000
_cell.length_b   1.000
_cell.length_c   1.000
_cell.angle_alpha   90.00
_cell.angle_beta   90.00
_cell.angle_gamma   90.00
#
_symmetry.space_group_name_H-M   'P 1'
#
loop_
_entity.id
_entity.type
_entity.pdbx_description
1 polymer ?
#
loop_
_entity_poly.entity_id
_entity_poly.type
_entity_poly.pdbx_seq_one_letter_code
_entity_poly.pdbx_strand_id
1 'polypeptide(L)'
;MRTVLNHVLAQNAVVRKGTSAYIDDILVSEDIVSARQVQEHLAQYGLSTKAPENVANGARILGLRVWGEHGRLNWKRNAELPSLPNQLTRRNIFAYCGHLAGHFPVCGWLRVATAFAKRKANELTSGVKQHDPVRGRWDVTGETGKVWVDASGIAIGVAVEIGASIVEDAT
;
A
#
# COMPACT_ATOMS: atom_id res chain seq x y z
N MET A 1 2.68 23.17 -1.18
CA MET A 1 1.32 23.44 -0.67
C MET A 1 1.32 23.82 0.81
N ARG A 2 1.72 22.94 1.74
CA ARG A 2 1.72 23.19 3.20
C ARG A 2 2.30 24.55 3.66
N THR A 3 3.44 24.96 3.11
CA THR A 3 4.10 26.24 3.50
C THR A 3 3.26 27.46 3.15
N VAL A 4 2.69 27.49 1.94
CA VAL A 4 1.83 28.58 1.47
C VAL A 4 0.56 28.64 2.31
N LEU A 5 -0.07 27.48 2.54
CA LEU A 5 -1.28 27.40 3.34
C LEU A 5 -1.06 27.88 4.79
N ASN A 6 0.01 27.43 5.44
CA ASN A 6 0.38 27.89 6.77
C ASN A 6 0.65 29.40 6.82
N HIS A 7 1.27 29.94 5.78
CA HIS A 7 1.52 31.38 5.69
C HIS A 7 0.20 32.17 5.60
N VAL A 8 -0.74 31.74 4.75
CA VAL A 8 -2.06 32.38 4.61
C VAL A 8 -2.87 32.29 5.91
N LEU A 9 -2.92 31.12 6.55
CA LEU A 9 -3.62 30.95 7.84
C LEU A 9 -3.01 31.81 8.94
N ALA A 10 -1.69 32.06 8.90
CA ALA A 10 -1.00 32.89 9.87
C ALA A 10 -1.28 34.40 9.74
N GLN A 11 -1.82 34.86 8.61
CA GLN A 11 -2.15 36.28 8.38
C GLN A 11 -3.30 36.78 9.26
N ASN A 12 -4.09 35.89 9.84
CA ASN A 12 -5.16 36.24 10.76
C ASN A 12 -4.97 35.49 12.09
N ALA A 13 -4.83 36.23 13.20
CA ALA A 13 -4.52 35.65 14.50
C ALA A 13 -5.61 34.69 15.02
N VAL A 14 -6.88 34.98 14.75
CA VAL A 14 -8.02 34.14 15.16
C VAL A 14 -8.06 32.87 14.31
N VAL A 15 -7.91 33.01 12.99
CA VAL A 15 -7.82 31.87 12.05
C VAL A 15 -6.64 30.97 12.42
N ARG A 16 -5.46 31.53 12.66
CA ARG A 16 -4.27 30.78 13.10
C ARG A 16 -4.50 30.02 14.40
N LYS A 17 -5.22 30.60 15.36
CA LYS A 17 -5.51 29.97 16.65
C LYS A 17 -6.55 28.85 16.52
N GLY A 18 -7.53 29.03 15.64
CA GLY A 18 -8.64 28.09 15.44
C GLY A 18 -8.40 27.03 14.37
N THR A 19 -7.25 27.01 13.71
CA THR A 19 -6.96 26.07 12.62
C THR A 19 -5.67 25.30 12.81
N SER A 20 -5.65 24.08 12.27
CA SER A 20 -4.46 23.25 12.17
C SER A 20 -4.42 22.61 10.77
N ALA A 21 -3.38 22.88 10.01
CA ALA A 21 -3.26 22.40 8.63
C ALA A 21 -2.34 21.17 8.53
N TYR A 22 -2.80 20.16 7.79
CA TYR A 22 -2.03 18.98 7.43
C TYR A 22 -2.10 18.73 5.92
N ILE A 23 -0.99 19.00 5.23
CA ILE A 23 -0.84 18.86 3.77
C ILE A 23 -1.94 19.62 3.02
N ASP A 24 -3.05 18.97 2.70
CA ASP A 24 -4.20 19.51 1.96
C ASP A 24 -5.45 19.66 2.83
N ASP A 25 -5.46 19.09 4.05
CA ASP A 25 -6.58 19.14 4.99
C ASP A 25 -6.37 20.27 6.01
N ILE A 26 -7.47 20.94 6.40
CA ILE A 26 -7.48 21.96 7.47
C ILE A 26 -8.50 21.53 8.52
N LEU A 27 -8.04 21.33 9.74
CA LEU A 27 -8.90 21.15 10.90
C LEU A 27 -9.27 22.53 11.43
N VAL A 28 -10.56 22.76 11.63
CA VAL A 28 -11.12 24.02 12.14
C VAL A 28 -11.85 23.75 13.46
N SER A 29 -11.53 24.52 14.48
CA SER A 29 -12.27 24.55 15.75
C SER A 29 -13.33 25.65 15.68
N GLU A 30 -14.60 25.24 15.52
CA GLU A 30 -15.72 26.18 15.40
C GLU A 30 -16.01 26.96 16.69
N ASP A 31 -15.47 26.53 17.84
CA ASP A 31 -15.50 27.29 19.09
C ASP A 31 -14.63 28.56 19.03
N ILE A 32 -13.64 28.60 18.13
CA ILE A 32 -12.68 29.70 17.98
C ILE A 32 -12.94 30.50 16.70
N VAL A 33 -13.17 29.81 15.59
CA VAL A 33 -13.40 30.41 14.26
C VAL A 33 -14.34 29.53 13.45
N SER A 34 -15.38 30.11 12.85
CA SER A 34 -16.29 29.32 12.02
C SER A 34 -15.60 28.84 10.74
N ALA A 35 -15.99 27.66 10.24
CA ALA A 35 -15.44 27.15 8.99
C ALA A 35 -15.66 28.13 7.82
N ARG A 36 -16.82 28.81 7.79
CA ARG A 36 -17.14 29.84 6.79
C ARG A 36 -16.12 30.98 6.79
N GLN A 37 -15.77 31.51 7.96
CA GLN A 37 -14.77 32.59 8.06
C GLN A 37 -13.40 32.12 7.55
N VAL A 38 -13.03 30.86 7.80
CA VAL A 38 -11.79 30.29 7.26
C VAL A 38 -11.85 30.18 5.73
N GLN A 39 -12.97 29.76 5.16
CA GLN A 39 -13.15 29.70 3.70
C GLN A 39 -13.09 31.10 3.06
N GLU A 40 -13.77 32.08 3.64
CA GLU A 40 -13.73 33.47 3.18
C GLU A 40 -12.30 34.05 3.24
N HIS A 41 -11.57 33.77 4.33
CA HIS A 41 -10.16 34.15 4.47
C HIS A 41 -9.30 33.51 3.39
N LEU A 42 -9.46 32.22 3.10
CA LEU A 42 -8.70 31.54 2.05
C LEU A 42 -9.02 32.08 0.65
N ALA A 43 -10.29 32.39 0.38
CA ALA A 43 -10.74 32.94 -0.89
C ALA A 43 -10.11 34.31 -1.20
N GLN A 44 -9.83 35.14 -0.18
CA GLN A 44 -9.11 36.42 -0.35
C GLN A 44 -7.71 36.25 -0.93
N TYR A 45 -7.08 35.09 -0.72
CA TYR A 45 -5.75 34.75 -1.26
C TYR A 45 -5.84 33.84 -2.48
N GLY A 46 -7.02 33.70 -3.10
CA GLY A 46 -7.24 32.88 -4.29
C GLY A 46 -7.25 31.37 -4.03
N LEU A 47 -7.39 30.94 -2.78
CA LEU A 47 -7.45 29.53 -2.41
C LEU A 47 -8.92 29.06 -2.32
N SER A 48 -9.32 28.15 -3.20
CA SER A 48 -10.64 27.53 -3.17
C SER A 48 -10.67 26.28 -2.29
N THR A 49 -11.73 26.12 -1.49
CA THR A 49 -11.94 24.94 -0.64
C THR A 49 -13.25 24.23 -0.98
N LYS A 50 -13.33 22.94 -0.71
CA LYS A 50 -14.61 22.21 -0.67
C LYS A 50 -15.47 22.68 0.51
N ALA A 51 -16.74 22.27 0.52
CA ALA A 51 -17.61 22.49 1.67
C ALA A 51 -17.01 21.85 2.93
N PRO A 52 -17.11 22.51 4.10
CA PRO A 52 -16.59 21.95 5.35
C PRO A 52 -17.38 20.72 5.76
N GLU A 53 -16.67 19.68 6.22
CA GLU A 53 -17.26 18.44 6.71
C GLU A 53 -17.16 18.40 8.24
N ASN A 54 -18.27 18.12 8.92
CA ASN A 54 -18.26 17.97 10.37
C ASN A 54 -17.67 16.61 10.75
N VAL A 55 -16.59 16.65 11.55
CA VAL A 55 -15.86 15.45 12.00
C VAL A 55 -16.76 14.46 12.76
N ALA A 56 -17.72 14.95 13.55
CA ALA A 56 -18.62 14.10 14.31
C ALA A 56 -19.63 13.36 13.41
N ASN A 57 -19.91 13.86 12.21
CA ASN A 57 -20.89 13.27 11.29
C ASN A 57 -20.30 12.17 10.38
N GLY A 58 -19.03 11.81 10.54
CA GLY A 58 -18.40 10.77 9.71
C GLY A 58 -17.45 11.30 8.63
N ALA A 59 -16.63 12.30 8.95
CA ALA A 59 -15.68 12.88 8.00
C ALA A 59 -14.47 11.96 7.74
N ARG A 60 -13.85 12.12 6.57
CA ARG A 60 -12.57 11.46 6.25
C ARG A 60 -11.41 12.40 6.53
N ILE A 61 -10.53 12.00 7.45
CA ILE A 61 -9.37 12.79 7.88
C ILE A 61 -8.12 11.90 7.83
N LEU A 62 -7.10 12.29 7.07
CA LEU A 62 -5.82 11.57 6.97
C LEU A 62 -5.95 10.08 6.56
N GLY A 63 -7.00 9.73 5.80
CA GLY A 63 -7.29 8.35 5.40
C GLY A 63 -8.06 7.52 6.43
N LEU A 64 -8.41 8.11 7.58
CA LEU A 64 -9.31 7.55 8.58
C LEU A 64 -10.72 8.12 8.39
N ARG A 65 -11.73 7.31 8.67
CA ARG A 65 -13.09 7.78 8.90
C ARG A 65 -13.21 8.07 10.40
N VAL A 66 -13.62 9.29 10.74
CA VAL A 66 -13.79 9.75 12.12
C VAL A 66 -15.26 10.12 12.31
N TRP A 67 -15.87 9.74 13.43
CA TRP A 67 -17.25 10.08 13.76
C TRP A 67 -17.42 10.26 15.27
N GLY A 68 -18.48 10.96 15.67
CA GLY A 68 -18.86 11.12 17.07
C GLY A 68 -19.86 10.06 17.49
N GLU A 69 -19.65 9.49 18.67
CA GLU A 69 -20.60 8.56 19.30
C GLU A 69 -20.48 8.69 20.82
N HIS A 70 -21.61 8.83 21.52
CA HIS A 70 -21.65 8.96 23.00
C HIS A 70 -20.69 10.03 23.56
N GLY A 71 -20.55 11.18 22.88
CA GLY A 71 -19.65 12.26 23.30
C GLY A 71 -18.16 11.97 23.13
N ARG A 72 -17.80 10.89 22.43
CA ARG A 72 -16.42 10.52 22.09
C ARG A 72 -16.22 10.51 20.58
N LEU A 73 -15.00 10.81 20.14
CA LEU A 73 -14.61 10.65 18.74
C LEU A 73 -14.07 9.24 18.53
N ASN A 74 -14.77 8.48 17.70
CA ASN A 74 -14.34 7.19 17.21
C ASN A 74 -13.67 7.35 15.84
N TRP A 75 -12.76 6.43 15.53
CA TRP A 75 -12.08 6.43 14.25
C TRP A 75 -11.87 4.99 13.75
N LYS A 76 -11.91 4.80 12.43
CA LYS A 76 -11.60 3.54 11.77
C LYS A 76 -10.92 3.79 10.43
N ARG A 77 -10.23 2.77 9.92
CA ARG A 77 -9.70 2.82 8.54
C ARG A 77 -10.86 3.02 7.57
N ASN A 78 -10.70 3.92 6.59
CA ASN A 78 -11.76 4.14 5.59
C ASN A 78 -11.96 2.93 4.65
N ALA A 79 -10.90 2.14 4.43
CA ALA A 79 -10.95 0.89 3.67
C ALA A 79 -10.97 -0.31 4.61
N GLU A 80 -11.61 -1.39 4.17
CA GLU A 80 -11.49 -2.69 4.84
C GLU A 80 -10.05 -3.22 4.71
N LEU A 81 -9.66 -4.06 5.66
CA LEU A 81 -8.40 -4.78 5.52
C LEU A 81 -8.53 -5.73 4.33
N PRO A 82 -7.53 -5.79 3.44
CA PRO A 82 -7.54 -6.79 2.38
C PRO A 82 -7.64 -8.18 3.00
N SER A 83 -8.46 -9.05 2.41
CA SER A 83 -8.48 -10.46 2.78
C SER A 83 -7.11 -11.08 2.53
N LEU A 84 -6.77 -12.10 3.31
CA LEU A 84 -5.54 -12.84 3.07
C LEU A 84 -5.62 -13.47 1.67
N PRO A 85 -4.63 -13.22 0.80
CA PRO A 85 -4.62 -13.80 -0.53
C PRO A 85 -4.49 -15.32 -0.41
N ASN A 86 -5.28 -16.07 -1.19
CA ASN A 86 -5.25 -17.54 -1.21
C ASN A 86 -3.88 -18.10 -1.66
N GLN A 87 -3.08 -17.30 -2.37
CA GLN A 87 -1.73 -17.62 -2.79
C GLN A 87 -0.74 -16.56 -2.31
N LEU A 88 0.27 -17.01 -1.56
CA LEU A 88 1.34 -16.17 -1.02
C LEU A 88 2.45 -15.98 -2.05
N THR A 89 2.28 -15.02 -2.95
CA THR A 89 3.35 -14.58 -3.85
C THR A 89 4.13 -13.41 -3.23
N ARG A 90 5.38 -13.21 -3.66
CA ARG A 90 6.17 -12.02 -3.27
C ARG A 90 5.39 -10.72 -3.50
N ARG A 91 4.72 -10.61 -4.66
CA ARG A 91 3.90 -9.45 -5.01
C ARG A 91 2.75 -9.25 -4.02
N ASN A 92 2.03 -10.33 -3.68
CA ASN A 92 0.90 -10.28 -2.76
C ASN A 92 1.33 -9.93 -1.33
N ILE A 93 2.47 -10.47 -0.87
CA ILE A 93 3.04 -10.12 0.43
C ILE A 93 3.41 -8.63 0.48
N PHE A 94 4.04 -8.11 -0.58
CA PHE A 94 4.41 -6.70 -0.66
C PHE A 94 3.19 -5.78 -0.71
N ALA A 95 2.16 -6.14 -1.49
CA ALA A 95 0.90 -5.42 -1.56
C ALA A 95 0.19 -5.43 -0.21
N TYR A 96 0.00 -6.59 0.39
CA TYR A 96 -0.66 -6.75 1.70
C TYR A 96 0.06 -5.96 2.79
N CYS A 97 1.38 -6.08 2.89
CA CYS A 97 2.20 -5.31 3.82
C CYS A 97 2.12 -3.79 3.54
N GLY A 98 2.00 -3.38 2.27
CA GLY A 98 1.78 -2.00 1.87
C GLY A 98 0.42 -1.47 2.33
N HIS A 99 -0.64 -2.27 2.19
CA HIS A 99 -1.98 -1.92 2.69
C HIS A 99 -2.02 -1.84 4.23
N LEU A 100 -1.36 -2.79 4.92
CA LEU A 100 -1.27 -2.79 6.37
C LEU A 100 -0.53 -1.55 6.90
N ALA A 101 0.63 -1.24 6.35
CA ALA A 101 1.45 -0.10 6.76
C ALA A 101 0.98 1.25 6.19
N GLY A 102 0.10 1.24 5.19
CA GLY A 102 -0.40 2.44 4.52
C GLY A 102 -1.28 3.30 5.43
N HIS A 103 -0.92 4.58 5.54
CA HIS A 103 -1.66 5.65 6.22
C HIS A 103 -1.89 5.47 7.74
N PHE A 104 -0.93 4.91 8.46
CA PHE A 104 -0.92 4.98 9.93
C PHE A 104 0.28 5.79 10.43
N PRO A 105 0.07 7.00 10.99
CA PRO A 105 1.13 7.75 11.66
C PRO A 105 1.70 7.00 12.89
N VAL A 106 0.92 6.08 13.48
CA VAL A 106 1.16 5.56 14.85
C VAL A 106 1.58 4.08 14.90
N CYS A 107 1.74 3.39 13.78
CA CYS A 107 2.06 1.96 13.81
C CYS A 107 3.57 1.69 13.83
N GLY A 108 4.23 2.05 14.95
CA GLY A 108 5.66 1.79 15.16
C GLY A 108 6.03 0.31 14.93
N TRP A 109 5.37 -0.62 15.64
CA TRP A 109 5.68 -2.05 15.53
C TRP A 109 5.23 -2.67 14.20
N LEU A 110 4.08 -2.26 13.65
CA LEU A 110 3.55 -2.84 12.40
C LEU A 110 4.44 -2.53 11.20
N ARG A 111 5.06 -1.34 11.15
CA ARG A 111 6.04 -1.02 10.11
C ARG A 111 7.26 -1.93 10.19
N VAL A 112 7.72 -2.23 11.41
CA VAL A 112 8.84 -3.16 11.62
C VAL A 112 8.45 -4.58 11.21
N ALA A 113 7.27 -5.06 11.61
CA ALA A 113 6.76 -6.38 11.25
C ALA A 113 6.56 -6.54 9.73
N THR A 114 5.94 -5.54 9.07
CA THR A 114 5.75 -5.54 7.60
C THR A 114 7.07 -5.47 6.85
N ALA A 115 8.06 -4.72 7.35
CA ALA A 115 9.41 -4.69 6.79
C ALA A 115 10.11 -6.04 6.92
N PHE A 116 9.97 -6.71 8.08
CA PHE A 116 10.50 -8.06 8.28
C PHE A 116 9.86 -9.07 7.32
N ALA A 117 8.53 -9.06 7.18
CA ALA A 117 7.82 -9.95 6.25
C ALA A 117 8.26 -9.74 4.79
N LYS A 118 8.42 -8.48 4.35
CA LYS A 118 8.96 -8.15 3.02
C LYS A 118 10.39 -8.67 2.82
N ARG A 119 11.25 -8.58 3.83
CA ARG A 119 12.62 -9.13 3.78
C ARG A 119 12.60 -10.65 3.63
N LYS A 120 11.79 -11.36 4.41
CA LYS A 120 11.65 -12.82 4.31
C LYS A 120 11.14 -13.26 2.93
N ALA A 121 10.16 -12.55 2.37
CA ALA A 121 9.68 -12.83 1.02
C ALA A 121 10.77 -12.64 -0.05
N ASN A 122 11.66 -11.65 0.13
CA ASN A 122 12.81 -11.45 -0.75
C ASN A 122 13.87 -12.54 -0.57
N GLU A 123 14.18 -12.95 0.65
CA GLU A 123 15.14 -14.03 0.95
C GLU A 123 14.71 -15.33 0.26
N LEU A 124 13.44 -15.72 0.40
CA LEU A 124 12.89 -16.90 -0.26
C LEU A 124 13.02 -16.84 -1.79
N THR A 125 12.74 -15.67 -2.38
CA THR A 125 12.88 -15.47 -3.83
C THR A 125 14.35 -15.51 -4.28
N SER A 126 15.28 -15.06 -3.42
CA SER A 126 16.71 -15.01 -3.71
C SER A 126 17.38 -16.38 -3.57
N GLY A 127 16.92 -17.20 -2.63
CA GLY A 127 17.36 -18.59 -2.47
C GLY A 127 17.07 -19.44 -3.71
N VAL A 128 15.89 -19.29 -4.31
CA VAL A 128 15.53 -19.94 -5.59
C VAL A 128 16.41 -19.46 -6.75
N LYS A 129 16.92 -18.21 -6.73
CA LYS A 129 17.86 -17.73 -7.75
C LYS A 129 19.29 -18.24 -7.56
N GLN A 130 19.70 -18.51 -6.32
CA GLN A 130 21.01 -19.09 -6.01
C GLN A 130 21.04 -20.61 -6.21
N HIS A 131 19.94 -21.28 -5.88
CA HIS A 131 19.69 -22.69 -6.16
C HIS A 131 18.57 -22.79 -7.18
N ASP A 132 18.86 -22.37 -8.41
CA ASP A 132 17.94 -22.52 -9.54
C ASP A 132 17.65 -24.02 -9.73
N PRO A 133 16.43 -24.48 -9.41
CA PRO A 133 16.10 -25.90 -9.49
C PRO A 133 16.07 -26.40 -10.94
N VAL A 134 16.02 -25.48 -11.92
CA VAL A 134 16.03 -25.80 -13.36
C VAL A 134 17.46 -25.83 -13.88
N ARG A 135 18.36 -26.51 -13.16
CA ARG A 135 19.76 -26.72 -13.59
C ARG A 135 20.14 -28.18 -13.41
N GLY A 136 20.48 -28.83 -14.52
CA GLY A 136 20.92 -30.20 -14.58
C GLY A 136 21.51 -30.53 -15.95
N ARG A 137 22.12 -31.70 -16.09
CA ARG A 137 22.61 -32.23 -17.36
C ARG A 137 21.81 -33.48 -17.68
N TRP A 138 21.20 -33.52 -18.86
CA TRP A 138 20.64 -34.77 -19.39
C TRP A 138 21.76 -35.58 -20.02
N ASP A 139 22.11 -36.72 -19.41
CA ASP A 139 23.06 -37.68 -19.97
C ASP A 139 22.31 -38.74 -20.78
N VAL A 140 22.14 -38.47 -22.08
CA VAL A 140 21.45 -39.31 -23.05
C VAL A 140 22.37 -39.60 -24.24
N THR A 141 22.25 -40.78 -24.86
CA THR A 141 23.10 -41.21 -25.98
C THR A 141 22.32 -41.19 -27.31
N GLY A 142 22.87 -40.54 -28.35
CA GLY A 142 22.27 -40.43 -29.69
C GLY A 142 22.63 -39.11 -30.40
N GLU A 143 22.40 -39.04 -31.71
CA GLU A 143 22.76 -37.86 -32.54
C GLU A 143 21.58 -36.92 -32.82
N THR A 144 20.34 -37.39 -32.70
CA THR A 144 19.12 -36.62 -32.96
C THR A 144 18.05 -36.92 -31.90
N GLY A 145 17.42 -35.87 -31.35
CA GLY A 145 16.39 -35.99 -30.31
C GLY A 145 15.21 -35.03 -30.52
N LYS A 146 14.08 -35.33 -29.88
CA LYS A 146 12.88 -34.47 -29.87
C LYS A 146 12.68 -33.92 -28.46
N VAL A 147 12.45 -32.61 -28.35
CA VAL A 147 12.18 -31.92 -27.09
C VAL A 147 10.69 -31.64 -27.00
N TRP A 148 10.09 -32.06 -25.89
CA TRP A 148 8.70 -31.84 -25.53
C TRP A 148 8.65 -30.84 -24.37
N VAL A 149 7.78 -29.84 -24.48
CA VAL A 149 7.61 -28.80 -23.45
C VAL A 149 6.14 -28.77 -23.04
N ASP A 150 5.86 -28.66 -21.75
CA ASP A 150 4.50 -28.45 -21.26
C ASP A 150 3.86 -27.20 -21.92
N ALA A 151 2.57 -27.32 -22.27
CA ALA A 151 1.79 -26.28 -22.93
C ALA A 151 1.42 -25.10 -22.01
N SER A 152 1.74 -25.14 -20.71
CA SER A 152 1.54 -23.99 -19.85
C SER A 152 2.39 -22.80 -20.32
N GLY A 153 1.85 -21.58 -20.28
CA GLY A 153 2.56 -20.36 -20.69
C GLY A 153 3.81 -20.01 -19.85
N ILE A 154 4.22 -20.89 -18.94
CA ILE A 154 5.38 -20.77 -18.06
C ILE A 154 6.39 -21.91 -18.35
N ALA A 155 6.04 -22.93 -19.14
CA ALA A 155 6.89 -24.07 -19.51
C ALA A 155 7.54 -24.75 -18.29
N ILE A 156 6.70 -25.28 -17.39
CA ILE A 156 7.11 -25.78 -16.07
C ILE A 156 7.78 -27.17 -16.12
N GLY A 157 7.71 -27.89 -17.25
CA GLY A 157 8.39 -29.18 -17.44
C GLY A 157 8.85 -29.40 -18.89
N VAL A 158 9.97 -30.11 -19.04
CA VAL A 158 10.59 -30.44 -20.34
C VAL A 158 11.00 -31.91 -20.36
N ALA A 159 10.62 -32.64 -21.41
CA ALA A 159 11.07 -34.00 -21.65
C ALA A 159 11.87 -34.10 -22.95
N VAL A 160 12.93 -34.90 -22.95
CA VAL A 160 13.76 -35.17 -24.13
C VAL A 160 13.61 -36.63 -24.52
N GLU A 161 13.25 -36.88 -25.77
CA GLU A 161 13.13 -38.20 -26.37
C GLU A 161 14.30 -38.45 -27.34
N ILE A 162 15.13 -39.46 -27.07
CA ILE A 162 16.22 -39.90 -27.94
C ILE A 162 16.20 -41.42 -28.05
N GLY A 163 16.09 -41.95 -29.27
CA GLY A 163 16.20 -43.40 -29.52
C GLY A 163 15.28 -44.25 -28.62
N ALA A 164 13.98 -43.91 -28.59
CA ALA A 164 12.94 -44.53 -27.74
C ALA A 164 13.09 -44.36 -26.22
N SER A 165 14.12 -43.65 -25.75
CA SER A 165 14.27 -43.29 -24.33
C SER A 165 13.72 -41.89 -24.10
N ILE A 166 12.89 -41.73 -23.06
CA ILE A 166 12.35 -40.44 -22.62
C ILE A 166 12.98 -40.11 -21.27
N VAL A 167 13.53 -38.91 -21.16
CA VAL A 167 14.09 -38.37 -19.91
C VAL A 167 13.42 -37.04 -19.62
N GLU A 168 12.82 -36.92 -18.44
CA GLU A 168 12.16 -35.70 -17.96
C GLU A 168 13.17 -34.82 -17.21
N ASP A 169 12.87 -33.54 -17.03
CA ASP A 169 13.59 -32.70 -16.10
C ASP A 169 13.48 -33.27 -14.68
N ALA A 170 14.60 -33.29 -13.95
CA ALA A 170 14.64 -33.86 -12.62
C ALA A 170 13.74 -33.04 -11.68
N THR A 171 12.59 -33.59 -11.30
CA THR A 171 11.83 -33.13 -10.12
C THR A 171 12.64 -33.29 -8.84
#